data_AF-A0A1H7MCP3-F1
#
_entry.id   AF-A0A1H7MCP3-F1
#
_cell.length_a   1.000
_cell.length_b   1.000
_cell.length_c   1.000
_cell.angle_alpha   90.00
_cell.angle_beta   90.00
_cell.angle_gamma   90.00
#
_symmetry.space_group_name_H-M   'P 1'
#
loop_
_entity.id
_entity.type
_entity.pdbx_description
1 polymer ?
#
loop_
_entity_poly.entity_id
_entity_poly.type
_entity_poly.pdbx_seq_one_letter_code
_entity_poly.pdbx_strand_id
1 'polypeptide(L)'
;MMITIVKLIIGIFTALAINSKNTYESIKENTESTSVYTLNYVVKDSKAEAFKILENKCNVCHYKRNKRRVFTLENMNPWANDIYKQVFIKKRMPKGKKIKLNSKEYQELLTWITSTKT
;
A
#
# COMPACT_ATOMS: atom_id res chain seq x y z
N MET A 1 8.25 -20.57 -53.03
CA MET A 1 7.29 -21.64 -52.69
C MET A 1 8.05 -22.71 -51.92
N MET A 2 8.34 -22.47 -50.64
CA MET A 2 7.51 -22.86 -49.48
C MET A 2 7.29 -24.37 -49.36
N ILE A 3 8.05 -24.92 -48.42
CA ILE A 3 7.75 -26.05 -47.52
C ILE A 3 7.89 -27.43 -48.15
N THR A 4 9.13 -27.90 -48.15
CA THR A 4 9.50 -29.29 -48.40
C THR A 4 9.18 -30.19 -47.21
N ILE A 5 8.32 -31.16 -47.50
CA ILE A 5 8.52 -32.59 -47.22
C ILE A 5 8.27 -33.07 -45.78
N VAL A 6 7.04 -33.54 -45.63
CA VAL A 6 6.58 -34.66 -44.81
C VAL A 6 7.58 -35.84 -44.78
N LYS A 7 7.96 -36.30 -43.57
CA LYS A 7 8.12 -37.71 -43.11
C LYS A 7 8.92 -37.68 -41.79
N LEU A 8 8.27 -37.97 -40.66
CA LEU A 8 8.34 -39.28 -40.01
C LEU A 8 9.80 -39.66 -39.67
N ILE A 9 10.18 -39.66 -38.39
CA ILE A 9 11.08 -40.63 -37.72
C ILE A 9 11.35 -40.15 -36.28
N ILE A 10 10.80 -40.92 -35.33
CA ILE A 10 11.45 -41.48 -34.15
C ILE A 10 12.19 -40.51 -33.22
N GLY A 11 11.61 -40.38 -32.03
CA GLY A 11 12.31 -40.56 -30.76
C GLY A 11 13.43 -39.57 -30.46
N ILE A 12 13.16 -38.65 -29.55
CA ILE A 12 13.96 -38.42 -28.34
C ILE A 12 13.08 -37.60 -27.40
N PHE A 13 12.40 -38.29 -26.48
CA PHE A 13 12.04 -37.70 -25.20
C PHE A 13 13.34 -37.59 -24.42
N THR A 14 14.06 -36.48 -24.58
CA THR A 14 15.13 -36.13 -23.63
C THR A 14 14.44 -35.64 -22.37
N ALA A 15 14.30 -36.56 -21.43
CA ALA A 15 14.10 -36.26 -20.04
C ALA A 15 15.20 -35.27 -19.59
N LEU A 16 14.83 -34.01 -19.35
CA LEU A 16 15.52 -33.22 -18.34
C LEU A 16 14.68 -33.31 -17.07
N ALA A 17 14.98 -34.34 -16.30
CA ALA A 17 14.65 -34.40 -14.90
C ALA A 17 15.37 -33.24 -14.19
N ILE A 18 14.61 -32.25 -13.74
CA ILE A 18 15.00 -31.48 -12.55
C ILE A 18 13.87 -31.67 -11.55
N ASN A 19 14.10 -32.61 -10.64
CA ASN A 19 13.36 -32.75 -9.40
C ASN A 19 13.58 -31.48 -8.58
N SER A 20 12.71 -30.48 -8.70
CA SER A 20 12.55 -29.49 -7.63
C SER A 20 11.51 -30.02 -6.67
N LYS A 21 11.91 -31.00 -5.85
CA LYS A 21 11.22 -31.28 -4.59
C LYS A 21 11.56 -30.12 -3.68
N ASN A 22 10.77 -29.06 -3.73
CA ASN A 22 10.78 -28.05 -2.67
C ASN A 22 10.14 -28.71 -1.46
N THR A 23 10.98 -29.37 -0.67
CA THR A 23 10.66 -29.76 0.69
C THR A 23 10.45 -28.46 1.45
N TYR A 24 9.20 -28.02 1.54
CA TYR A 24 8.83 -27.04 2.55
C TYR A 24 8.89 -27.82 3.86
N GLU A 25 10.00 -27.68 4.58
CA GLU A 25 10.01 -28.02 5.99
C GLU A 25 9.07 -27.04 6.68
N SER A 26 8.03 -27.58 7.31
CA SER A 26 7.17 -26.81 8.19
C SER A 26 8.00 -26.38 9.40
N ILE A 27 8.35 -25.11 9.47
CA ILE A 27 8.90 -24.52 10.69
C ILE A 27 7.78 -24.55 11.75
N LYS A 28 7.91 -25.49 12.68
CA LYS A 28 7.23 -25.45 13.97
C LYS A 28 8.15 -24.70 14.94
N GLU A 29 7.69 -23.55 15.40
CA GLU A 29 8.02 -22.84 16.65
C GLU A 29 7.71 -21.36 16.36
N ASN A 30 7.08 -20.56 17.20
CA ASN A 30 6.76 -20.65 18.62
C ASN A 30 5.72 -19.56 18.89
N THR A 31 4.54 -19.97 19.34
CA THR A 31 3.44 -19.11 19.78
C THR A 31 3.79 -18.40 21.09
N GLU A 32 4.73 -17.45 21.04
CA GLU A 32 5.00 -16.58 22.21
C GLU A 32 5.65 -15.23 21.86
N SER A 33 5.84 -14.91 20.57
CA SER A 33 6.36 -13.60 20.15
C SER A 33 5.32 -12.62 19.62
N THR A 34 4.05 -13.00 19.48
CA THR A 34 3.03 -12.10 18.92
C THR A 34 2.49 -11.10 19.96
N SER A 35 2.58 -11.38 21.27
CA SER A 35 1.94 -10.58 22.33
C SER A 35 2.80 -9.41 22.87
N VAL A 36 4.10 -9.36 22.57
CA VAL A 36 5.01 -8.36 23.15
C VAL A 36 5.28 -7.20 22.19
N TYR A 37 5.09 -7.38 20.88
CA TYR A 37 5.21 -6.29 19.90
C TYR A 37 3.99 -5.35 19.89
N THR A 38 2.85 -5.77 20.43
CA THR A 38 1.61 -4.95 20.43
C THR A 38 1.53 -3.96 21.59
N LEU A 39 2.33 -4.14 22.66
CA LEU A 39 2.14 -3.36 23.90
C LEU A 39 3.06 -2.14 24.04
N ASN A 40 4.14 -2.04 23.25
CA ASN A 40 5.09 -0.92 23.28
C ASN A 40 4.89 0.11 22.15
N TYR A 41 3.86 -0.05 21.32
CA TYR A 41 3.37 1.07 20.54
C TYR A 41 2.65 1.98 21.53
N VAL A 42 3.35 3.01 22.03
CA VAL A 42 2.68 4.23 22.49
C VAL A 42 1.55 4.44 21.49
N VAL A 43 0.30 4.38 21.95
CA VAL A 43 -0.88 4.56 21.11
C VAL A 43 -0.83 6.00 20.61
N LYS A 44 0.03 6.22 19.61
CA LYS A 44 0.19 7.47 18.92
C LYS A 44 -1.12 7.63 18.21
N ASP A 45 -1.86 8.67 18.56
CA ASP A 45 -3.15 8.94 17.97
C ASP A 45 -2.98 9.10 16.45
N SER A 46 -3.27 8.02 15.73
CA SER A 46 -3.11 7.94 14.28
C SER A 46 -3.94 9.02 13.58
N LYS A 47 -5.06 9.43 14.19
CA LYS A 47 -5.93 10.48 13.67
C LYS A 47 -5.28 11.85 13.81
N ALA A 48 -4.73 12.19 14.97
CA ALA A 48 -4.06 13.47 15.18
C ALA A 48 -2.85 13.67 14.26
N GLU A 49 -2.05 12.62 14.05
CA GLU A 49 -0.90 12.68 13.14
C GLU A 49 -1.31 12.79 11.67
N ALA A 50 -2.33 12.02 11.26
CA ALA A 50 -2.91 12.18 9.93
C ALA A 50 -3.49 13.58 9.73
N PHE A 51 -4.11 14.16 10.75
CA PHE A 51 -4.65 15.52 10.66
C PHE A 51 -3.55 16.55 10.40
N LYS A 52 -2.42 16.50 11.12
CA LYS A 52 -1.26 17.37 10.87
C LYS A 52 -0.77 17.26 9.41
N ILE A 53 -0.80 16.06 8.83
CA ILE A 53 -0.44 15.84 7.43
C ILE A 53 -1.45 16.52 6.50
N LEU A 54 -2.75 16.29 6.72
CA LEU A 54 -3.82 16.89 5.91
C LEU A 54 -3.78 18.42 5.99
N GLU A 55 -3.57 18.97 7.18
CA GLU A 55 -3.44 20.41 7.42
C GLU A 55 -2.26 21.01 6.65
N ASN A 56 -1.07 20.42 6.79
CA ASN A 56 0.15 20.97 6.21
C ASN A 56 0.34 20.68 4.72
N LYS A 57 -0.27 19.60 4.19
CA LYS A 57 -0.02 19.14 2.81
C LYS A 57 -1.22 19.32 1.89
N CYS A 58 -2.44 19.17 2.41
CA CYS A 58 -3.66 19.24 1.60
C CYS A 58 -4.37 20.58 1.78
N ASN A 59 -4.55 21.04 3.02
CA ASN A 59 -5.33 22.24 3.31
C ASN A 59 -4.68 23.52 2.75
N VAL A 60 -3.35 23.57 2.61
CA VAL A 60 -2.64 24.69 1.94
C VAL A 60 -3.26 25.04 0.58
N CYS A 61 -3.71 24.03 -0.17
CA CYS A 61 -4.41 24.21 -1.44
C CYS A 61 -5.93 24.35 -1.24
N HIS A 62 -6.54 23.56 -0.36
CA HIS A 62 -8.00 23.57 -0.16
C HIS A 62 -8.51 24.91 0.38
N TYR A 63 -7.78 25.58 1.28
CA TYR A 63 -8.11 26.93 1.74
C TYR A 63 -8.24 27.93 0.59
N LYS A 64 -7.40 27.80 -0.45
CA LYS A 64 -7.34 28.73 -1.57
C LYS A 64 -8.28 28.34 -2.71
N ARG A 65 -8.39 27.05 -3.01
CA ARG A 65 -8.96 26.55 -4.28
C ARG A 65 -10.18 25.65 -4.10
N ASN A 66 -10.42 25.10 -2.91
CA ASN A 66 -11.57 24.22 -2.67
C ASN A 66 -11.96 24.22 -1.19
N LYS A 67 -12.55 25.33 -0.73
CA LYS A 67 -12.87 25.55 0.69
C LYS A 67 -13.81 24.49 1.28
N ARG A 68 -14.66 23.88 0.45
CA ARG A 68 -15.56 22.77 0.85
C ARG A 68 -14.84 21.47 1.17
N ARG A 69 -13.53 21.39 0.89
CA ARG A 69 -12.68 20.22 1.13
C ARG A 69 -11.59 20.49 2.16
N VAL A 70 -11.69 21.57 2.93
CA VAL A 70 -10.81 21.78 4.09
C VAL A 70 -11.08 20.70 5.13
N PHE A 71 -10.03 19.96 5.49
CA PHE A 71 -10.10 18.92 6.49
C PHE A 71 -9.92 19.53 7.89
N THR A 72 -10.74 19.09 8.83
CA THR A 72 -10.64 19.37 10.27
C THR A 72 -10.56 18.03 11.02
N LEU A 73 -10.17 18.06 12.29
CA LEU A 73 -10.09 16.85 13.10
C LEU A 73 -11.46 16.16 13.22
N GLU A 74 -12.54 16.92 13.22
CA GLU A 74 -13.92 16.45 13.33
C GLU A 74 -14.42 15.85 12.01
N ASN A 75 -14.03 16.43 10.87
CA ASN A 75 -14.62 16.09 9.56
C ASN A 75 -13.79 15.12 8.71
N MET A 76 -12.55 14.78 9.10
CA MET A 76 -11.63 14.05 8.22
C MET A 76 -12.05 12.60 7.93
N ASN A 77 -12.70 11.92 8.88
CA ASN A 77 -13.05 10.50 8.75
C ASN A 77 -14.00 10.22 7.56
N PRO A 78 -15.11 10.96 7.37
CA PRO A 78 -15.94 10.84 6.17
C PRO A 78 -15.19 10.97 4.83
N TRP A 79 -14.05 11.65 4.81
CA TRP A 79 -13.25 11.85 3.60
C TRP A 79 -12.17 10.80 3.38
N ALA A 80 -11.98 9.83 4.28
CA ALA A 80 -10.86 8.89 4.24
C ALA A 80 -10.77 8.11 2.92
N ASN A 81 -11.90 7.60 2.41
CA ASN A 81 -11.96 6.90 1.13
C ASN A 81 -11.58 7.80 -0.07
N ASP A 82 -12.00 9.06 -0.01
CA ASP A 82 -11.72 10.05 -1.03
C ASP A 82 -10.23 10.45 -1.02
N ILE A 83 -9.67 10.65 0.18
CA ILE A 83 -8.25 10.91 0.38
C ILE A 83 -7.43 9.73 -0.15
N TYR A 84 -7.81 8.50 0.19
CA TYR A 84 -7.16 7.29 -0.31
C TYR A 84 -7.09 7.28 -1.84
N LYS A 85 -8.24 7.52 -2.49
CA LYS A 85 -8.34 7.54 -3.95
C LYS A 85 -7.49 8.65 -4.57
N GLN A 86 -7.44 9.84 -3.98
CA GLN A 86 -6.71 10.98 -4.56
C GLN A 86 -5.19 10.88 -4.34
N VAL A 87 -4.75 10.41 -3.17
CA VAL A 87 -3.34 10.39 -2.76
C VAL A 87 -2.65 9.12 -3.24
N PHE A 88 -3.24 7.94 -3.01
CA PHE A 88 -2.55 6.66 -3.23
C PHE A 88 -2.84 6.05 -4.60
N ILE A 89 -4.10 6.13 -5.05
CA ILE A 89 -4.50 5.54 -6.33
C ILE A 89 -4.21 6.49 -7.48
N LYS A 90 -4.81 7.69 -7.45
CA LYS A 90 -4.70 8.66 -8.55
C LYS A 90 -3.40 9.48 -8.49
N LYS A 91 -2.73 9.52 -7.34
CA LYS A 91 -1.51 10.33 -7.11
C LYS A 91 -1.66 11.80 -7.56
N ARG A 92 -2.87 12.36 -7.37
CA ARG A 92 -3.24 13.73 -7.79
C ARG A 92 -3.05 14.77 -6.68
N MET A 93 -2.80 14.31 -5.46
CA MET A 93 -2.61 15.09 -4.24
C MET A 93 -1.39 14.58 -3.46
N PRO A 94 -0.67 15.45 -2.72
CA PRO A 94 -0.82 16.91 -2.67
C PRO A 94 -0.43 17.60 -4.00
N LYS A 95 -0.96 18.81 -4.23
CA LYS A 95 -0.72 19.58 -5.47
C LYS A 95 0.59 20.35 -5.41
N GLY A 96 1.26 20.42 -6.56
CA GLY A 96 2.46 21.22 -6.74
C GLY A 96 3.75 20.44 -6.54
N LYS A 97 4.88 21.06 -6.89
CA LYS A 97 6.21 20.40 -6.83
C LYS A 97 6.88 20.50 -5.46
N LYS A 98 6.53 21.53 -4.67
CA LYS A 98 7.17 21.83 -3.38
C LYS A 98 6.52 21.11 -2.19
N ILE A 99 5.19 20.99 -2.20
CA ILE A 99 4.42 20.36 -1.12
C ILE A 99 4.24 18.88 -1.49
N LYS A 100 5.04 18.01 -0.88
CA LYS A 100 5.00 16.56 -1.10
C LYS A 100 4.89 15.83 0.23
N LEU A 101 4.31 14.64 0.15
CA LEU A 101 4.37 13.65 1.22
C LEU A 101 5.72 12.93 1.14
N ASN A 102 6.39 12.81 2.28
CA ASN A 102 7.53 11.89 2.44
C ASN A 102 7.01 10.48 2.79
N SER A 103 7.91 9.49 2.78
CA SER A 103 7.55 8.09 3.02
C SER A 103 6.86 7.86 4.36
N LYS A 104 7.30 8.54 5.42
CA LYS A 104 6.70 8.45 6.76
C LYS A 104 5.28 9.02 6.75
N GLU A 105 5.09 10.19 6.16
CA GLU A 105 3.77 10.83 6.03
C GLU A 105 2.80 9.97 5.20
N TYR A 106 3.29 9.29 4.16
CA TYR A 106 2.47 8.33 3.42
C TYR A 106 1.99 7.18 4.31
N GLN A 107 2.88 6.60 5.12
CA GLN A 107 2.52 5.50 6.01
C GLN A 107 1.55 5.95 7.10
N GLU A 108 1.82 7.08 7.77
CA GLU A 108 0.93 7.63 8.81
C GLU A 108 -0.48 7.91 8.26
N LEU A 109 -0.56 8.49 7.05
CA LEU A 109 -1.85 8.74 6.41
C LEU A 109 -2.56 7.45 6.00
N LEU A 110 -1.84 6.44 5.51
CA LEU A 110 -2.41 5.14 5.14
C LEU A 110 -2.90 4.36 6.36
N THR A 111 -2.13 4.36 7.45
CA THR A 111 -2.50 3.72 8.71
C THR A 111 -3.82 4.29 9.23
N TRP A 112 -3.94 5.62 9.30
CA TRP A 112 -5.20 6.25 9.70
C TRP A 112 -6.36 5.93 8.74
N ILE A 113 -6.16 6.02 7.41
CA ILE A 113 -7.22 5.66 6.45
C ILE A 113 -7.70 4.21 6.68
N THR A 114 -6.79 3.30 6.97
CA THR A 114 -7.12 1.89 7.16
C THR A 114 -7.89 1.67 8.46
N SER A 115 -7.56 2.40 9.53
CA SER A 115 -8.31 2.33 10.81
C SER A 115 -9.72 2.95 10.73
N THR A 116 -10.05 3.72 9.69
CA THR A 116 -11.43 4.21 9.49
C THR A 116 -12.37 3.21 8.81
N LYS A 117 -11.87 2.05 8.37
CA LYS A 117 -12.65 1.06 7.60
C LYS A 117 -13.17 -0.11 8.44
N THR A 118 -12.71 -0.20 9.68
CA THR A 118 -13.22 -1.11 10.72
C THR A 118 -14.49 -0.55 11.33
#